data_AF-A0A6I4TBP2-F1
#
_entry.id   AF-A0A6I4TBP2-F1
#
_cell.length_a   1.000
_cell.length_b   1.000
_cell.length_c   1.000
_cell.angle_alpha   90.00
_cell.angle_beta   90.00
_cell.angle_gamma   90.00
#
_symmetry.space_group_name_H-M   'P 1'
#
loop_
_entity.id
_entity.type
_entity.pdbx_description
1 polymer ?
#
loop_
_entity_poly.entity_id
_entity_poly.type
_entity_poly.pdbx_seq_one_letter_code
_entity_poly.pdbx_strand_id
1 'polypeptide(L)'
;MDGRTEMGRRVKRAAGVLAALACAATTPALANSSAAEYFRARANATTVPELLSKSERDWYRSLFAALEAKNWAQADMMLAERPDGPLHQVARAQYYLDAASPRIELPAIEQWLAQGTHLPQSAQIAALGVKRGLTIMPGLPVPQQMVAQPSASRRVLPRSVEDGTMPADVKAAILDRIKSDDPTGARMLLDGVDAALSSAARAEWRQRVAWSYYIENQDAAALAVAQTVGSGGSGAWVGEGDWTAGLAAWRLGDCAGAAEAFQRAAGSAHNIELTAASYYWASRALVRCRQPEKAAEQLRGAARLDETLYGMLAREALGQALPGERRSADFDLADWQRLRDAPNVRTAVALAEVGQDTLADEVLRHEARIGTPSEYDALSRLARELGLPSTQLWMAANAPRGAKAQTALRYPAPRWQPTTGWQVDPALAFAHTLQESRFQAGAVSPAGARGLMQIMPSAAKDHAGRIGVAGTAADLNRPDVNLAFGQRHLAMLRDSGATRGLLPKIMAAYNAGLTPVTRWNSEVRDQGDPLLYMESIPYWETRGYVGIVMRNYWMYERQAGGVSDSRIALAQGMWPTFPELAGGGAVRLTRAD
;
A
#
# COMPACT_ATOMS: atom_id res chain seq x y z
N MET A 1 -30.93 81.91 -2.81
CA MET A 1 -32.34 82.22 -2.50
C MET A 1 -33.14 80.93 -2.63
N ASP A 2 -33.77 80.35 -1.64
CA ASP A 2 -33.73 80.42 -0.18
C ASP A 2 -34.26 79.05 0.29
N GLY A 3 -33.68 78.46 1.34
CA GLY A 3 -34.34 78.39 2.66
C GLY A 3 -35.60 77.51 2.66
N ARG A 4 -35.55 76.24 3.10
CA ARG A 4 -35.95 75.76 4.46
C ARG A 4 -37.33 76.31 4.88
N THR A 5 -38.33 75.52 5.29
CA THR A 5 -38.36 74.65 6.48
C THR A 5 -39.64 73.78 6.53
N GLU A 6 -39.49 72.57 7.11
CA GLU A 6 -40.41 71.86 8.04
C GLU A 6 -41.87 71.51 7.64
N MET A 7 -42.54 70.49 8.18
CA MET A 7 -42.26 69.27 8.95
C MET A 7 -43.64 68.61 9.15
N GLY A 8 -43.81 67.31 8.89
CA GLY A 8 -45.15 66.70 8.91
C GLY A 8 -45.20 65.16 8.93
N ARG A 9 -44.42 64.59 9.84
CA ARG A 9 -44.33 63.18 10.31
C ARG A 9 -45.60 62.30 10.17
N ARG A 10 -45.43 61.05 9.66
CA ARG A 10 -45.66 59.73 10.33
C ARG A 10 -45.74 58.62 9.26
N VAL A 11 -44.64 57.95 8.92
CA VAL A 11 -44.11 56.70 9.50
C VAL A 11 -45.11 55.54 9.52
N LYS A 12 -44.98 54.63 8.55
CA LYS A 12 -45.04 53.18 8.77
C LYS A 12 -43.78 52.56 8.16
N ARG A 13 -42.97 51.97 9.03
CA ARG A 13 -41.72 51.27 8.72
C ARG A 13 -42.04 49.93 8.06
N ALA A 14 -41.61 49.74 6.82
CA ALA A 14 -41.36 48.41 6.27
C ALA A 14 -39.83 48.30 6.12
N ALA A 15 -39.20 47.46 6.94
CA ALA A 15 -37.79 47.16 6.83
C ALA A 15 -37.57 46.25 5.62
N GLY A 16 -37.19 46.83 4.49
CA GLY A 16 -36.63 46.10 3.37
C GLY A 16 -35.19 45.71 3.71
N VAL A 17 -34.96 44.43 3.98
CA VAL A 17 -33.61 43.86 3.99
C VAL A 17 -33.16 43.77 2.53
N LEU A 18 -32.21 44.62 2.15
CA LEU A 18 -31.43 44.50 0.93
C LEU A 18 -30.63 43.20 1.00
N ALA A 19 -31.11 42.16 0.30
CA ALA A 19 -30.31 40.99 -0.01
C ALA A 19 -29.23 41.42 -1.02
N ALA A 20 -28.03 41.70 -0.51
CA ALA A 20 -26.84 41.75 -1.35
C ALA A 20 -26.61 40.33 -1.90
N LEU A 21 -26.96 40.13 -3.17
CA LEU A 21 -26.51 39.00 -3.97
C LEU A 21 -24.99 39.08 -4.10
N ALA A 22 -24.29 38.52 -3.12
CA ALA A 22 -22.92 38.09 -3.33
C ALA A 22 -22.98 36.94 -4.33
N CYS A 23 -22.75 37.25 -5.60
CA CYS A 23 -22.32 36.26 -6.59
C CYS A 23 -20.99 35.70 -6.10
N ALA A 24 -21.05 34.70 -5.22
CA ALA A 24 -19.95 33.79 -5.02
C ALA A 24 -19.72 33.15 -6.39
N ALA A 25 -18.62 33.54 -7.03
CA ALA A 25 -18.10 32.81 -8.17
C ALA A 25 -17.92 31.36 -7.70
N THR A 26 -18.84 30.50 -8.12
CA THR A 26 -18.67 29.05 -7.97
C THR A 26 -17.50 28.69 -8.86
N THR A 27 -16.31 28.62 -8.28
CA THR A 27 -15.20 27.92 -8.91
C THR A 27 -15.69 26.51 -9.19
N PRO A 28 -15.64 26.02 -10.44
CA PRO A 28 -16.01 24.64 -10.71
C PRO A 28 -15.10 23.76 -9.84
N ALA A 29 -15.70 22.84 -9.10
CA ALA A 29 -14.95 21.84 -8.35
C ALA A 29 -14.11 21.05 -9.36
N LEU A 30 -12.80 21.26 -9.36
CA LEU A 30 -11.86 20.46 -10.11
C LEU A 30 -11.84 19.08 -9.47
N ALA A 31 -12.61 18.15 -10.05
CA ALA A 31 -12.63 16.75 -9.68
C ALA A 31 -11.24 16.13 -9.95
N ASN A 32 -10.73 15.40 -8.95
CA ASN A 32 -9.59 14.48 -8.99
C ASN A 32 -8.21 14.95 -9.51
N SER A 33 -7.93 16.26 -9.63
CA SER A 33 -6.56 16.74 -9.84
C SER A 33 -5.72 16.79 -8.56
N SER A 34 -6.34 16.74 -7.37
CA SER A 34 -5.64 17.03 -6.10
C SER A 34 -4.55 16.04 -5.72
N ALA A 35 -4.73 14.73 -5.98
CA ALA A 35 -3.70 13.73 -5.65
C ALA A 35 -2.50 13.80 -6.61
N ALA A 36 -2.78 13.87 -7.91
CA ALA A 36 -1.74 14.03 -8.92
C ALA A 36 -0.97 15.34 -8.75
N GLU A 37 -1.66 16.45 -8.47
CA GLU A 37 -1.03 17.74 -8.15
C GLU A 37 -0.22 17.66 -6.86
N TYR A 38 -0.76 17.07 -5.79
CA TYR A 38 -0.07 16.91 -4.52
C TYR A 38 1.25 16.14 -4.66
N PHE A 39 1.24 14.96 -5.29
CA PHE A 39 2.44 14.15 -5.43
C PHE A 39 3.45 14.75 -6.41
N ARG A 40 3.00 15.45 -7.47
CA ARG A 40 3.90 16.21 -8.36
C ARG A 40 4.54 17.39 -7.66
N ALA A 41 3.78 18.15 -6.88
CA ALA A 41 4.31 19.26 -6.09
C ALA A 41 5.32 18.76 -5.06
N ARG A 42 4.99 17.67 -4.36
CA ARG A 42 5.87 17.03 -3.37
C ARG A 42 7.17 16.48 -3.99
N ALA A 43 7.14 16.00 -5.23
CA ALA A 43 8.36 15.52 -5.90
C ALA A 43 9.40 16.63 -6.13
N ASN A 44 8.96 17.89 -6.23
CA ASN A 44 9.81 19.05 -6.53
C ASN A 44 10.04 19.99 -5.34
N ALA A 45 9.29 19.83 -4.24
CA ALA A 45 9.42 20.64 -3.04
C ALA A 45 10.29 19.94 -1.99
N THR A 46 11.10 20.71 -1.26
CA THR A 46 11.83 20.21 -0.10
C THR A 46 11.87 21.27 1.00
N THR A 47 11.59 20.87 2.23
CA THR A 47 11.79 21.73 3.42
C THR A 47 13.12 21.47 4.12
N VAL A 48 13.82 20.39 3.74
CA VAL A 48 15.18 20.10 4.21
C VAL A 48 16.17 21.05 3.52
N PRO A 49 17.01 21.78 4.28
CA PRO A 49 18.04 22.64 3.70
C PRO A 49 19.06 21.83 2.87
N GLU A 50 19.52 22.40 1.76
CA GLU A 50 20.64 21.85 1.02
C GLU A 50 21.93 21.96 1.86
N LEU A 51 22.62 20.83 2.05
CA LEU A 51 23.87 20.74 2.80
C LEU A 51 25.10 20.75 1.89
N LEU A 52 24.94 20.32 0.63
CA LEU A 52 26.03 20.26 -0.34
C LEU A 52 25.91 21.40 -1.36
N SER A 53 27.04 21.96 -1.78
CA SER A 53 27.08 22.79 -2.98
C SER A 53 26.82 21.96 -4.23
N LYS A 54 26.42 22.60 -5.33
CA LYS A 54 26.26 21.91 -6.64
C LYS A 54 27.53 21.15 -7.05
N SER A 55 28.70 21.77 -6.89
CA SER A 55 29.99 21.15 -7.20
C SER A 55 30.32 19.94 -6.32
N GLU A 56 29.91 19.96 -5.04
CA GLU A 56 30.07 18.79 -4.17
C GLU A 56 29.11 17.67 -4.58
N ARG A 57 27.85 17.99 -4.90
CA ARG A 57 26.88 16.99 -5.37
C ARG A 57 27.36 16.28 -6.63
N ASP A 58 27.82 17.02 -7.62
CA ASP A 58 28.29 16.45 -8.89
C ASP A 58 29.56 15.60 -8.69
N TRP A 59 30.45 16.03 -7.79
CA TRP A 59 31.65 15.28 -7.44
C TRP A 59 31.33 13.98 -6.69
N TYR A 60 30.48 14.04 -5.66
CA TYR A 60 30.08 12.84 -4.90
C TYR A 60 29.28 11.85 -5.74
N ARG A 61 28.39 12.31 -6.63
CA ARG A 61 27.70 11.44 -7.60
C ARG A 61 28.71 10.64 -8.42
N SER A 62 29.74 11.31 -8.91
CA SER A 62 30.81 10.67 -9.69
C SER A 62 31.63 9.69 -8.85
N LEU A 63 31.94 10.04 -7.60
CA LEU A 63 32.67 9.16 -6.67
C LEU A 63 31.88 7.89 -6.37
N PHE A 64 30.61 8.02 -5.98
CA PHE A 64 29.79 6.86 -5.68
C PHE A 64 29.52 6.00 -6.93
N ALA A 65 29.39 6.61 -8.11
CA ALA A 65 29.31 5.87 -9.36
C ALA A 65 30.60 5.05 -9.64
N ALA A 66 31.78 5.61 -9.36
CA ALA A 66 33.05 4.87 -9.47
C ALA A 66 33.14 3.71 -8.46
N LEU A 67 32.67 3.92 -7.22
CA LEU A 67 32.62 2.87 -6.19
C LEU A 67 31.66 1.75 -6.58
N GLU A 68 30.46 2.07 -7.07
CA GLU A 68 29.46 1.10 -7.52
C GLU A 68 29.96 0.30 -8.74
N ALA A 69 30.64 0.98 -9.68
CA ALA A 69 31.28 0.35 -10.83
C ALA A 69 32.56 -0.43 -10.46
N LYS A 70 32.97 -0.42 -9.18
CA LYS A 70 34.22 -1.03 -8.68
C LYS A 70 35.48 -0.51 -9.38
N ASN A 71 35.44 0.74 -9.84
CA ASN A 71 36.59 1.41 -10.43
C ASN A 71 37.46 2.03 -9.32
N TRP A 72 38.18 1.17 -8.60
CA TRP A 72 38.95 1.55 -7.42
C TRP A 72 40.05 2.57 -7.71
N ALA A 73 40.73 2.46 -8.87
CA ALA A 73 41.77 3.41 -9.27
C ALA A 73 41.20 4.84 -9.42
N GLN A 74 40.01 4.97 -10.02
CA GLN A 74 39.34 6.25 -10.13
C GLN A 74 38.88 6.75 -8.76
N ALA A 75 38.31 5.89 -7.92
CA ALA A 75 37.89 6.26 -6.57
C ALA A 75 39.07 6.75 -5.71
N ASP A 76 40.23 6.10 -5.79
CA ASP A 76 41.46 6.51 -5.09
C ASP A 76 41.97 7.86 -5.57
N MET A 77 42.03 8.08 -6.89
CA MET A 77 42.40 9.38 -7.45
C MET A 77 41.49 10.49 -6.95
N MET A 78 40.17 10.26 -6.96
CA MET A 78 39.19 11.24 -6.47
C MET A 78 39.38 11.50 -4.97
N LEU A 79 39.47 10.45 -4.14
CA LEU A 79 39.67 10.58 -2.69
C LEU A 79 41.02 11.22 -2.31
N ALA A 80 42.03 11.12 -3.17
CA ALA A 80 43.32 11.82 -3.01
C ALA A 80 43.23 13.29 -3.41
N GLU A 81 42.47 13.63 -4.47
CA GLU A 81 42.24 15.01 -4.90
C GLU A 81 41.51 15.82 -3.81
N ARG A 82 40.55 15.20 -3.11
CA ARG A 82 39.83 15.80 -1.98
C ARG A 82 39.96 14.92 -0.74
N PRO A 83 40.82 15.26 0.22
CA PRO A 83 41.10 14.38 1.36
C PRO A 83 39.99 14.34 2.41
N ASP A 84 39.08 15.32 2.42
CA ASP A 84 37.99 15.48 3.38
C ASP A 84 36.70 15.99 2.71
N GLY A 85 35.57 15.77 3.37
CA GLY A 85 34.26 16.23 2.99
C GLY A 85 33.11 15.47 3.69
N PRO A 86 31.88 15.99 3.60
CA PRO A 86 30.73 15.53 4.39
C PRO A 86 30.32 14.06 4.18
N LEU A 87 30.62 13.46 3.02
CA LEU A 87 30.29 12.05 2.73
C LEU A 87 31.53 11.14 2.64
N HIS A 88 32.73 11.66 2.93
CA HIS A 88 33.98 10.88 2.80
C HIS A 88 34.01 9.67 3.71
N GLN A 89 33.52 9.79 4.94
CA GLN A 89 33.51 8.67 5.87
C GLN A 89 32.63 7.52 5.32
N VAL A 90 31.46 7.82 4.76
CA VAL A 90 30.59 6.81 4.11
C VAL A 90 31.24 6.23 2.85
N ALA A 91 31.77 7.09 1.97
CA ALA A 91 32.42 6.65 0.73
C ALA A 91 33.63 5.73 1.01
N ARG A 92 34.46 6.08 2.00
CA ARG A 92 35.57 5.22 2.46
C ARG A 92 35.07 3.93 3.07
N ALA A 93 33.96 3.94 3.81
CA ALA A 93 33.38 2.69 4.33
C ALA A 93 32.94 1.75 3.20
N GLN A 94 32.31 2.27 2.15
CA GLN A 94 31.95 1.48 0.96
C GLN A 94 33.19 0.90 0.28
N TYR A 95 34.23 1.70 0.10
CA TYR A 95 35.50 1.24 -0.44
C TYR A 95 36.12 0.15 0.46
N TYR A 96 36.27 0.40 1.76
CA TYR A 96 37.02 -0.46 2.69
C TYR A 96 36.36 -1.83 2.92
N LEU A 97 35.04 -1.90 2.75
CA LEU A 97 34.24 -3.09 3.03
C LEU A 97 33.92 -3.92 1.78
N ASP A 98 34.19 -3.42 0.57
CA ASP A 98 34.01 -4.22 -0.65
C ASP A 98 35.14 -5.26 -0.75
N ALA A 99 34.78 -6.53 -0.93
CA ALA A 99 35.75 -7.61 -1.01
C ALA A 99 36.69 -7.53 -2.23
N ALA A 100 36.30 -6.79 -3.27
CA ALA A 100 37.11 -6.57 -4.46
C ALA A 100 38.00 -5.33 -4.36
N SER A 101 37.89 -4.53 -3.30
CA SER A 101 38.76 -3.36 -3.11
C SER A 101 40.21 -3.79 -2.78
N PRO A 102 41.18 -2.90 -3.01
CA PRO A 102 42.51 -3.05 -2.44
C PRO A 102 42.48 -3.28 -0.92
N ARG A 103 43.51 -3.99 -0.43
CA ARG A 103 43.66 -4.29 0.99
C ARG A 103 43.91 -3.00 1.78
N ILE A 104 43.04 -2.75 2.76
CA ILE A 104 43.16 -1.61 3.67
C ILE A 104 44.06 -1.98 4.86
N GLU A 105 45.05 -1.13 5.11
CA GLU A 105 46.00 -1.26 6.21
C GLU A 105 45.50 -0.53 7.47
N LEU A 106 46.00 -0.97 8.63
CA LEU A 106 45.52 -0.52 9.95
C LEU A 106 45.47 1.02 10.12
N PRO A 107 46.50 1.80 9.71
CA PRO A 107 46.48 3.26 9.92
C PRO A 107 45.28 3.97 9.26
N ALA A 108 44.85 3.47 8.08
CA ALA A 108 43.71 4.04 7.37
C ALA A 108 42.37 3.69 8.07
N ILE A 109 42.30 2.53 8.72
CA ILE A 109 41.14 2.11 9.53
C ILE A 109 41.08 2.92 10.83
N GLU A 110 42.21 3.09 11.51
CA GLU A 110 42.31 3.91 12.73
C GLU A 110 41.91 5.35 12.44
N GLN A 111 42.38 5.93 11.33
CA GLN A 111 41.98 7.26 10.89
C GLN A 111 40.47 7.35 10.62
N TRP A 112 39.87 6.33 10.01
CA TRP A 112 38.43 6.30 9.77
C TRP A 112 37.63 6.26 11.07
N LEU A 113 38.06 5.44 12.04
CA LEU A 113 37.40 5.31 13.35
C LEU A 113 37.56 6.58 14.21
N ALA A 114 38.68 7.30 14.05
CA ALA A 114 38.92 8.56 14.74
C ALA A 114 37.97 9.70 14.30
N GLN A 115 37.37 9.61 13.10
CA GLN A 115 36.36 10.58 12.62
C GLN A 115 34.99 10.40 13.30
N GLY A 116 34.74 9.25 13.94
CA GLY A 116 33.52 8.95 14.66
C GLY A 116 33.00 7.53 14.39
N THR A 117 32.13 7.04 15.28
CA THR A 117 31.62 5.65 15.26
C THR A 117 30.11 5.53 15.14
N HIS A 118 29.43 6.60 14.71
CA HIS A 118 27.98 6.66 14.65
C HIS A 118 27.38 6.08 13.36
N LEU A 119 28.19 5.80 12.33
CA LEU A 119 27.71 5.24 11.08
C LEU A 119 27.35 3.75 11.25
N PRO A 120 26.38 3.22 10.48
CA PRO A 120 26.03 1.80 10.52
C PRO A 120 27.23 0.88 10.21
N GLN A 121 28.18 1.34 9.41
CA GLN A 121 29.37 0.57 9.03
C GLN A 121 30.44 0.50 10.14
N SER A 122 30.33 1.28 11.21
CA SER A 122 31.40 1.39 12.23
C SER A 122 31.73 0.05 12.90
N ALA A 123 30.74 -0.81 13.14
CA ALA A 123 31.01 -2.15 13.69
C ALA A 123 31.80 -3.04 12.72
N GLN A 124 31.52 -2.96 11.42
CA GLN A 124 32.22 -3.72 10.38
C GLN A 124 33.65 -3.20 10.18
N ILE A 125 33.84 -1.88 10.18
CA ILE A 125 35.17 -1.26 10.09
C ILE A 125 36.02 -1.59 11.31
N ALA A 126 35.45 -1.57 12.52
CA ALA A 126 36.17 -1.97 13.73
C ALA A 126 36.57 -3.46 13.67
N ALA A 127 35.67 -4.34 13.21
CA ALA A 127 35.99 -5.76 13.01
C ALA A 127 37.07 -5.98 11.93
N LEU A 128 37.08 -5.18 10.87
CA LEU A 128 38.16 -5.16 9.89
C LEU A 128 39.48 -4.71 10.55
N GLY A 129 39.44 -3.69 11.40
CA GLY A 129 40.58 -3.23 12.19
C GLY A 129 41.19 -4.33 13.06
N VAL A 130 40.36 -5.10 13.77
CA VAL A 130 40.84 -6.25 14.58
C VAL A 130 41.59 -7.26 13.71
N LYS A 131 41.08 -7.57 12.51
CA LYS A 131 41.77 -8.42 11.53
C LYS A 131 43.06 -7.79 10.96
N ARG A 132 43.35 -6.53 11.27
CA ARG A 132 44.56 -5.79 10.87
C ARG A 132 45.46 -5.43 12.06
N GLY A 133 45.13 -5.89 13.28
CA GLY A 133 45.95 -5.68 14.47
C GLY A 133 45.45 -4.57 15.40
N LEU A 134 44.23 -4.06 15.21
CA LEU A 134 43.62 -3.12 16.17
C LEU A 134 43.45 -3.80 17.53
N THR A 135 44.11 -3.28 18.55
CA THR A 135 44.10 -3.83 19.92
C THR A 135 43.07 -3.16 20.83
N ILE A 136 42.72 -1.90 20.55
CA ILE A 136 41.77 -1.11 21.33
C ILE A 136 40.52 -0.90 20.48
N MET A 137 39.40 -1.49 20.91
CA MET A 137 38.11 -1.30 20.24
C MET A 137 37.52 0.06 20.61
N PRO A 138 37.07 0.86 19.64
CA PRO A 138 36.40 2.11 19.95
C PRO A 138 35.01 1.87 20.53
N GLY A 139 34.49 2.83 21.30
CA GLY A 139 33.12 2.81 21.76
C GLY A 139 32.15 2.89 20.57
N LEU A 140 31.23 1.93 20.47
CA LEU A 140 30.17 1.93 19.47
C LEU A 140 28.83 2.31 20.12
N PRO A 141 27.96 3.06 19.42
CA PRO A 141 26.63 3.36 19.92
C PRO A 141 25.83 2.07 20.08
N VAL A 142 25.05 1.97 21.16
CA VAL A 142 24.24 0.79 21.46
C VAL A 142 22.85 0.97 20.85
N PRO A 143 22.40 0.09 19.95
CA PRO A 143 21.04 0.13 19.43
C PRO A 143 20.00 -0.09 20.53
N GLN A 144 18.98 0.78 20.57
CA GLN A 144 17.82 0.61 21.43
C GLN A 144 16.88 -0.50 20.91
N GLN A 145 16.06 -1.04 21.80
CA GLN A 145 15.06 -2.03 21.41
C GLN A 145 13.91 -1.38 20.63
N MET A 146 13.62 -1.93 19.46
CA MET A 146 12.45 -1.58 18.67
C MET A 146 11.26 -2.48 19.02
N VAL A 147 10.08 -1.89 19.13
CA VAL A 147 8.81 -2.57 19.37
C VAL A 147 8.03 -2.67 18.07
N ALA A 148 7.54 -3.88 17.77
CA ALA A 148 6.70 -4.14 16.63
C ALA A 148 5.41 -3.30 16.67
N GLN A 149 5.12 -2.62 15.58
CA GLN A 149 3.93 -1.80 15.41
C GLN A 149 2.85 -2.56 14.63
N PRO A 150 1.56 -2.21 14.77
CA PRO A 150 0.51 -2.79 13.94
C PRO A 150 0.83 -2.61 12.44
N SER A 151 0.62 -3.65 11.64
CA SER A 151 0.80 -3.56 10.18
C SER A 151 -0.37 -2.84 9.52
N ALA A 152 -0.23 -2.49 8.24
CA ALA A 152 -1.39 -2.20 7.41
C ALA A 152 -2.36 -3.38 7.44
N SER A 153 -3.65 -3.08 7.36
CA SER A 153 -4.72 -4.06 7.20
C SER A 153 -4.43 -4.97 5.99
N ARG A 154 -4.81 -6.24 6.05
CA ARG A 154 -4.73 -7.15 4.90
C ARG A 154 -5.73 -8.28 5.06
N ARG A 155 -6.46 -8.59 3.97
CA ARG A 155 -7.29 -9.79 3.90
C ARG A 155 -6.37 -11.00 3.74
N VAL A 156 -6.37 -11.88 4.74
CA VAL A 156 -5.55 -13.10 4.77
C VAL A 156 -6.42 -14.29 5.12
N LEU A 157 -6.19 -15.44 4.47
CA LEU A 157 -6.82 -16.68 4.92
C LEU A 157 -6.20 -17.13 6.25
N PRO A 158 -6.97 -17.80 7.11
CA PRO A 158 -6.42 -18.55 8.21
C PRO A 158 -5.36 -19.55 7.72
N ARG A 159 -4.42 -19.90 8.60
CA ARG A 159 -3.47 -20.99 8.32
C ARG A 159 -4.23 -22.31 8.18
N SER A 160 -3.77 -23.18 7.28
CA SER A 160 -4.26 -24.55 7.20
C SER A 160 -4.05 -25.27 8.53
N VAL A 161 -5.01 -26.09 8.91
CA VAL A 161 -5.01 -26.93 10.10
C VAL A 161 -4.20 -28.19 9.79
N GLU A 162 -3.05 -28.32 10.45
CA GLU A 162 -2.13 -29.45 10.29
C GLU A 162 -2.03 -30.23 11.61
N ASP A 163 -3.16 -30.79 12.07
CA ASP A 163 -3.28 -31.53 13.33
C ASP A 163 -3.27 -33.07 13.17
N GLY A 164 -3.05 -33.53 11.94
CA GLY A 164 -2.97 -34.95 11.59
C GLY A 164 -4.32 -35.65 11.40
N THR A 165 -5.46 -34.98 11.61
CA THR A 165 -6.78 -35.63 11.45
C THR A 165 -7.25 -35.70 10.00
N MET A 166 -6.75 -34.82 9.12
CA MET A 166 -7.05 -34.86 7.67
C MET A 166 -6.06 -35.79 6.94
N PRO A 167 -6.52 -36.91 6.35
CA PRO A 167 -5.66 -37.77 5.53
C PRO A 167 -5.08 -37.03 4.32
N ALA A 168 -3.79 -37.21 4.06
CA ALA A 168 -3.07 -36.46 3.02
C ALA A 168 -3.55 -36.77 1.60
N ASP A 169 -3.94 -38.01 1.35
CA ASP A 169 -4.53 -38.49 0.09
C ASP A 169 -5.91 -37.89 -0.16
N VAL A 170 -6.77 -37.85 0.87
CA VAL A 170 -8.10 -37.21 0.79
C VAL A 170 -7.98 -35.70 0.59
N LYS A 171 -7.07 -35.05 1.31
CA LYS A 171 -6.70 -33.63 1.11
C LYS A 171 -6.32 -33.35 -0.34
N ALA A 172 -5.41 -34.14 -0.91
CA ALA A 172 -4.99 -33.99 -2.30
C ALA A 172 -6.15 -34.19 -3.28
N ALA A 173 -6.94 -35.26 -3.09
CA ALA A 173 -8.08 -35.57 -3.94
C ALA A 173 -9.15 -34.48 -3.90
N ILE A 174 -9.49 -33.93 -2.73
CA ILE A 174 -10.43 -32.79 -2.59
C ILE A 174 -9.91 -31.58 -3.38
N LEU A 175 -8.63 -31.23 -3.22
CA LEU A 175 -8.04 -30.08 -3.92
C LEU A 175 -8.04 -30.30 -5.44
N ASP A 176 -7.79 -31.51 -5.91
CA ASP A 176 -7.85 -31.86 -7.34
C ASP A 176 -9.27 -31.73 -7.90
N ARG A 177 -10.30 -32.13 -7.13
CA ARG A 177 -11.70 -31.92 -7.52
C ARG A 177 -12.07 -30.44 -7.57
N ILE A 178 -11.66 -29.65 -6.57
CA ILE A 178 -11.89 -28.20 -6.56
C ILE A 178 -11.21 -27.53 -7.77
N LYS A 179 -9.97 -27.94 -8.10
CA LYS A 179 -9.24 -27.42 -9.27
C LYS A 179 -9.88 -27.79 -10.60
N SER A 180 -10.66 -28.88 -10.62
CA SER A 180 -11.35 -29.40 -11.82
C SER A 180 -12.83 -29.00 -11.86
N ASP A 181 -13.22 -27.98 -11.08
CA ASP A 181 -14.58 -27.45 -11.01
C ASP A 181 -15.63 -28.53 -10.63
N ASP A 182 -15.23 -29.51 -9.79
CA ASP A 182 -16.08 -30.60 -9.27
C ASP A 182 -16.34 -30.46 -7.75
N PRO A 183 -17.15 -29.48 -7.31
CA PRO A 183 -17.46 -29.30 -5.89
C PRO A 183 -18.26 -30.47 -5.31
N THR A 184 -19.02 -31.20 -6.14
CA THR A 184 -19.80 -32.38 -5.70
C THR A 184 -18.90 -33.55 -5.37
N GLY A 185 -17.92 -33.87 -6.21
CA GLY A 185 -16.94 -34.90 -5.90
C GLY A 185 -16.06 -34.51 -4.70
N ALA A 186 -15.68 -33.23 -4.59
CA ALA A 186 -14.98 -32.73 -3.39
C ALA A 186 -15.80 -32.95 -2.11
N ARG A 187 -17.11 -32.68 -2.17
CA ARG A 187 -18.03 -32.91 -1.06
C ARG A 187 -18.14 -34.38 -0.68
N MET A 188 -18.28 -35.29 -1.64
CA MET A 188 -18.36 -36.73 -1.39
C MET A 188 -17.11 -37.27 -0.67
N LEU A 189 -15.92 -36.80 -1.06
CA LEU A 189 -14.67 -37.16 -0.41
C LEU A 189 -14.62 -36.65 1.03
N LEU A 190 -15.05 -35.40 1.26
CA LEU A 190 -15.12 -34.82 2.61
C LEU A 190 -16.09 -35.58 3.51
N ASP A 191 -17.29 -35.90 3.02
CA ASP A 191 -18.31 -36.64 3.80
C ASP A 191 -17.80 -38.00 4.29
N GLY A 192 -16.89 -38.64 3.53
CA GLY A 192 -16.27 -39.92 3.92
C GLY A 192 -15.34 -39.84 5.13
N VAL A 193 -14.80 -38.66 5.46
CA VAL A 193 -13.84 -38.47 6.56
C VAL A 193 -14.29 -37.46 7.63
N ASP A 194 -15.33 -36.66 7.36
CA ASP A 194 -15.72 -35.50 8.16
C ASP A 194 -15.92 -35.81 9.66
N ALA A 195 -16.55 -36.94 9.99
CA ALA A 195 -16.79 -37.34 11.38
C ALA A 195 -15.51 -37.66 12.17
N ALA A 196 -14.42 -38.03 11.48
CA ALA A 196 -13.12 -38.34 12.09
C ALA A 196 -12.20 -37.11 12.21
N LEU A 197 -12.54 -36.01 11.53
CA LEU A 197 -11.77 -34.77 11.57
C LEU A 197 -11.91 -34.07 12.93
N SER A 198 -10.85 -33.38 13.34
CA SER A 198 -10.94 -32.43 14.45
C SER A 198 -11.97 -31.34 14.14
N SER A 199 -12.46 -30.63 15.17
CA SER A 199 -13.37 -29.51 14.93
C SER A 199 -12.71 -28.39 14.10
N ALA A 200 -11.41 -28.15 14.27
CA ALA A 200 -10.71 -27.16 13.45
C ALA A 200 -10.59 -27.59 11.98
N ALA A 201 -10.23 -28.86 11.73
CA ALA A 201 -10.13 -29.40 10.38
C ALA A 201 -11.50 -29.46 9.68
N ARG A 202 -12.58 -29.81 10.39
CA ARG A 202 -13.95 -29.73 9.85
C ARG A 202 -14.29 -28.33 9.37
N ALA A 203 -13.98 -27.30 10.16
CA ALA A 203 -14.26 -25.92 9.78
C ALA A 203 -13.54 -25.53 8.49
N GLU A 204 -12.24 -25.82 8.39
CA GLU A 204 -11.46 -25.54 7.17
C GLU A 204 -12.03 -26.25 5.94
N TRP A 205 -12.20 -27.57 6.00
CA TRP A 205 -12.50 -28.35 4.81
C TRP A 205 -13.94 -28.18 4.33
N ARG A 206 -14.89 -28.02 5.26
CA ARG A 206 -16.26 -27.62 4.91
C ARG A 206 -16.28 -26.23 4.26
N GLN A 207 -15.48 -25.28 4.76
CA GLN A 207 -15.40 -23.95 4.15
C GLN A 207 -14.82 -24.00 2.74
N ARG A 208 -13.76 -24.78 2.51
CA ARG A 208 -13.16 -24.95 1.17
C ARG A 208 -14.15 -25.55 0.16
N VAL A 209 -14.90 -26.59 0.57
CA VAL A 209 -15.94 -27.20 -0.27
C VAL A 209 -17.10 -26.23 -0.50
N ALA A 210 -17.55 -25.51 0.52
CA ALA A 210 -18.59 -24.48 0.38
C ALA A 210 -18.17 -23.37 -0.59
N TRP A 211 -16.91 -22.92 -0.49
CA TRP A 211 -16.36 -21.92 -1.40
C TRP A 211 -16.30 -22.42 -2.84
N SER A 212 -15.94 -23.70 -3.05
CA SER A 212 -15.96 -24.35 -4.36
C SER A 212 -17.35 -24.30 -4.99
N TYR A 213 -18.40 -24.68 -4.25
CA TYR A 213 -19.77 -24.53 -4.75
C TYR A 213 -20.15 -23.07 -5.08
N TYR A 214 -19.67 -22.09 -4.30
CA TYR A 214 -19.98 -20.68 -4.51
C TYR A 214 -19.37 -20.13 -5.81
N ILE A 215 -18.10 -20.45 -6.11
CA ILE A 215 -17.45 -20.00 -7.34
C ILE A 215 -18.01 -20.69 -8.58
N GLU A 216 -18.50 -21.92 -8.43
CA GLU A 216 -19.26 -22.65 -9.47
C GLU A 216 -20.73 -22.22 -9.57
N ASN A 217 -21.12 -21.13 -8.89
CA ASN A 217 -22.47 -20.55 -8.91
C ASN A 217 -23.59 -21.50 -8.45
N GLN A 218 -23.25 -22.51 -7.64
CA GLN A 218 -24.19 -23.43 -7.01
C GLN A 218 -24.58 -22.89 -5.62
N ASP A 219 -25.17 -21.69 -5.59
CA ASP A 219 -25.33 -20.90 -4.36
C ASP A 219 -26.13 -21.62 -3.26
N ALA A 220 -27.14 -22.42 -3.62
CA ALA A 220 -27.92 -23.20 -2.64
C ALA A 220 -27.08 -24.29 -1.96
N ALA A 221 -26.25 -25.01 -2.72
CA ALA A 221 -25.32 -25.99 -2.19
C ALA A 221 -24.21 -25.32 -1.36
N ALA A 222 -23.68 -24.20 -1.84
CA ALA A 222 -22.70 -23.39 -1.13
C ALA A 222 -23.22 -22.96 0.25
N LEU A 223 -24.44 -22.40 0.30
CA LEU A 223 -25.09 -22.00 1.54
C LEU A 223 -25.27 -23.19 2.49
N ALA A 224 -25.77 -24.32 1.98
CA ALA A 224 -26.00 -25.52 2.78
C ALA A 224 -24.69 -26.04 3.42
N VAL A 225 -23.59 -26.11 2.67
CA VAL A 225 -22.30 -26.55 3.22
C VAL A 225 -21.72 -25.49 4.18
N ALA A 226 -21.77 -24.21 3.81
CA ALA A 226 -21.23 -23.11 4.60
C ALA A 226 -21.86 -23.03 6.00
N GLN A 227 -23.18 -23.23 6.12
CA GLN A 227 -23.90 -23.24 7.40
C GLN A 227 -23.41 -24.35 8.34
N THR A 228 -22.86 -25.45 7.80
CA THR A 228 -22.29 -26.52 8.63
C THR A 228 -20.91 -26.18 9.18
N VAL A 229 -20.21 -25.15 8.68
CA VAL A 229 -18.83 -24.84 9.07
C VAL A 229 -18.71 -24.56 10.56
N GLY A 230 -19.62 -23.75 11.13
CA GLY A 230 -19.66 -23.47 12.57
C GLY A 230 -20.30 -24.59 13.41
N SER A 231 -21.10 -25.47 12.79
CA SER A 231 -21.79 -26.57 13.47
C SER A 231 -20.87 -27.77 13.68
N GLY A 232 -20.16 -27.77 14.80
CA GLY A 232 -19.16 -28.80 15.14
C GLY A 232 -17.75 -28.49 14.60
N GLY A 233 -17.60 -27.35 13.92
CA GLY A 233 -16.30 -26.78 13.58
C GLY A 233 -15.83 -25.73 14.60
N SER A 234 -14.53 -25.43 14.64
CA SER A 234 -13.97 -24.41 15.51
C SER A 234 -12.78 -23.68 14.87
N GLY A 235 -12.31 -22.61 15.51
CA GLY A 235 -11.11 -21.88 15.08
C GLY A 235 -11.36 -20.85 13.97
N ALA A 236 -10.26 -20.36 13.40
CA ALA A 236 -10.24 -19.17 12.54
C ALA A 236 -10.98 -19.35 11.19
N TRP A 237 -11.26 -20.59 10.77
CA TRP A 237 -11.99 -20.88 9.52
C TRP A 237 -13.50 -20.68 9.64
N VAL A 238 -14.06 -20.62 10.86
CA VAL A 238 -15.50 -20.42 11.07
C VAL A 238 -15.99 -19.12 10.44
N GLY A 239 -15.26 -18.03 10.63
CA GLY A 239 -15.62 -16.73 10.04
C GLY A 239 -15.60 -16.71 8.52
N GLU A 240 -14.70 -17.47 7.87
CA GLU A 240 -14.69 -17.61 6.39
C GLU A 240 -15.86 -18.48 5.90
N GLY A 241 -16.32 -19.43 6.71
CA GLY A 241 -17.55 -20.20 6.46
C GLY A 241 -18.79 -19.33 6.52
N ASP A 242 -18.96 -18.56 7.59
CA ASP A 242 -20.05 -17.59 7.74
C ASP A 242 -20.04 -16.53 6.64
N TRP A 243 -18.85 -16.07 6.22
CA TRP A 243 -18.67 -15.17 5.09
C TRP A 243 -19.20 -15.78 3.78
N THR A 244 -18.85 -17.06 3.52
CA THR A 244 -19.33 -17.80 2.35
C THR A 244 -20.86 -17.98 2.38
N ALA A 245 -21.42 -18.29 3.55
CA ALA A 245 -22.87 -18.39 3.74
C ALA A 245 -23.56 -17.04 3.44
N GLY A 246 -23.00 -15.92 3.91
CA GLY A 246 -23.53 -14.59 3.66
C GLY A 246 -23.56 -14.22 2.17
N LEU A 247 -22.47 -14.49 1.45
CA LEU A 247 -22.40 -14.25 0.00
C LEU A 247 -23.38 -15.12 -0.79
N ALA A 248 -23.48 -16.40 -0.45
CA ALA A 248 -24.42 -17.32 -1.10
C ALA A 248 -25.89 -16.91 -0.84
N ALA A 249 -26.25 -16.61 0.40
CA ALA A 249 -27.59 -16.12 0.76
C ALA A 249 -27.91 -14.79 0.06
N TRP A 250 -26.93 -13.88 -0.05
CA TRP A 250 -27.08 -12.62 -0.77
C TRP A 250 -27.42 -12.83 -2.25
N ARG A 251 -26.72 -13.77 -2.92
CA ARG A 251 -26.98 -14.12 -4.32
C ARG A 251 -28.36 -14.76 -4.52
N LEU A 252 -28.78 -15.61 -3.59
CA LEU A 252 -30.12 -16.22 -3.56
C LEU A 252 -31.24 -15.21 -3.25
N GLY A 253 -30.89 -14.03 -2.74
CA GLY A 253 -31.84 -12.99 -2.36
C GLY A 253 -32.45 -13.17 -0.98
N ASP A 254 -31.93 -14.12 -0.19
CA ASP A 254 -32.24 -14.26 1.23
C ASP A 254 -31.50 -13.18 2.04
N CYS A 255 -32.10 -12.00 2.12
CA CYS A 255 -31.48 -10.87 2.82
C CYS A 255 -31.38 -11.10 4.34
N ALA A 256 -32.27 -11.90 4.94
CA ALA A 256 -32.26 -12.15 6.37
C ALA A 256 -31.14 -13.12 6.73
N GLY A 257 -31.05 -14.26 6.03
CA GLY A 257 -29.96 -15.21 6.20
C GLY A 257 -28.59 -14.61 5.86
N ALA A 258 -28.53 -13.74 4.83
CA ALA A 258 -27.31 -13.02 4.51
C ALA A 258 -26.87 -12.09 5.65
N ALA A 259 -27.79 -11.28 6.20
CA ALA A 259 -27.48 -10.37 7.30
C ALA A 259 -26.96 -11.13 8.54
N GLU A 260 -27.63 -12.22 8.93
CA GLU A 260 -27.23 -13.04 10.07
C GLU A 260 -25.86 -13.70 9.86
N ALA A 261 -25.61 -14.25 8.67
CA ALA A 261 -24.33 -14.88 8.35
C ALA A 261 -23.18 -13.86 8.37
N PHE A 262 -23.37 -12.68 7.77
CA PHE A 262 -22.36 -11.62 7.84
C PHE A 262 -22.15 -11.12 9.28
N GLN A 263 -23.18 -11.01 10.11
CA GLN A 263 -23.02 -10.64 11.52
C GLN A 263 -22.21 -11.67 12.31
N ARG A 264 -22.44 -12.97 12.08
CA ARG A 264 -21.61 -14.03 12.68
C ARG A 264 -20.17 -13.96 12.18
N ALA A 265 -19.96 -13.77 10.88
CA ALA A 265 -18.63 -13.59 10.30
C ALA A 265 -17.89 -12.40 10.92
N ALA A 266 -18.57 -11.28 11.19
CA ALA A 266 -17.95 -10.12 11.85
C ALA A 266 -17.42 -10.45 13.25
N GLY A 267 -18.13 -11.31 14.00
CA GLY A 267 -17.74 -11.74 15.34
C GLY A 267 -16.66 -12.83 15.40
N SER A 268 -16.49 -13.62 14.34
CA SER A 268 -15.56 -14.76 14.28
C SER A 268 -14.41 -14.59 13.27
N ALA A 269 -14.34 -13.45 12.59
CA ALA A 269 -13.32 -13.14 11.59
C ALA A 269 -11.89 -13.19 12.15
N HIS A 270 -10.97 -13.77 11.37
CA HIS A 270 -9.56 -13.85 11.73
C HIS A 270 -8.79 -12.52 11.58
N ASN A 271 -9.28 -11.60 10.73
CA ASN A 271 -8.61 -10.35 10.41
C ASN A 271 -9.62 -9.20 10.27
N ILE A 272 -9.14 -7.98 10.50
CA ILE A 272 -9.98 -6.76 10.51
C ILE A 272 -10.59 -6.42 9.15
N GLU A 273 -10.01 -6.87 8.03
CA GLU A 273 -10.58 -6.63 6.69
C GLU A 273 -11.84 -7.47 6.49
N LEU A 274 -11.83 -8.74 6.94
CA LEU A 274 -13.04 -9.56 6.96
C LEU A 274 -14.06 -9.02 7.97
N THR A 275 -13.63 -8.55 9.15
CA THR A 275 -14.55 -7.92 10.12
C THR A 275 -15.26 -6.72 9.49
N ALA A 276 -14.52 -5.80 8.85
CA ALA A 276 -15.09 -4.63 8.20
C ALA A 276 -16.00 -4.99 7.03
N ALA A 277 -15.59 -5.94 6.19
CA ALA A 277 -16.39 -6.46 5.09
C ALA A 277 -17.72 -7.02 5.60
N SER A 278 -17.66 -7.86 6.63
CA SER A 278 -18.82 -8.50 7.25
C SER A 278 -19.81 -7.47 7.78
N TYR A 279 -19.34 -6.46 8.51
CA TYR A 279 -20.20 -5.36 8.96
C TYR A 279 -20.84 -4.59 7.80
N TYR A 280 -20.07 -4.25 6.76
CA TYR A 280 -20.58 -3.51 5.61
C TYR A 280 -21.62 -4.32 4.83
N TRP A 281 -21.36 -5.60 4.56
CA TRP A 281 -22.28 -6.47 3.85
C TRP A 281 -23.53 -6.83 4.68
N ALA A 282 -23.40 -6.99 6.00
CA ALA A 282 -24.55 -7.09 6.90
C ALA A 282 -25.45 -5.86 6.79
N SER A 283 -24.86 -4.66 6.77
CA SER A 283 -25.60 -3.41 6.56
C SER A 283 -26.38 -3.42 5.24
N ARG A 284 -25.72 -3.81 4.13
CA ARG A 284 -26.37 -3.91 2.81
C ARG A 284 -27.52 -4.91 2.80
N ALA A 285 -27.33 -6.08 3.43
CA ALA A 285 -28.36 -7.10 3.57
C ALA A 285 -29.57 -6.58 4.36
N LEU A 286 -29.33 -5.88 5.48
CA LEU A 286 -30.39 -5.28 6.30
C LEU A 286 -31.15 -4.16 5.57
N VAL A 287 -30.48 -3.33 4.77
CA VAL A 287 -31.15 -2.35 3.89
C VAL A 287 -32.06 -3.05 2.90
N ARG A 288 -31.58 -4.12 2.23
CA ARG A 288 -32.39 -4.93 1.31
C ARG A 288 -33.60 -5.57 2.01
N CYS A 289 -33.45 -5.89 3.28
CA CYS A 289 -34.49 -6.41 4.17
C CYS A 289 -35.39 -5.34 4.82
N ARG A 290 -35.26 -4.06 4.42
CA ARG A 290 -36.03 -2.92 4.95
C ARG A 290 -35.88 -2.73 6.48
N GLN A 291 -34.68 -2.98 7.02
CA GLN A 291 -34.31 -2.78 8.43
C GLN A 291 -33.19 -1.73 8.56
N PRO A 292 -33.41 -0.46 8.15
CA PRO A 292 -32.37 0.57 8.06
C PRO A 292 -31.75 0.93 9.42
N GLU A 293 -32.50 0.82 10.52
CA GLU A 293 -32.00 1.10 11.87
C GLU A 293 -30.90 0.13 12.29
N LYS A 294 -31.08 -1.18 12.05
CA LYS A 294 -30.03 -2.18 12.27
C LYS A 294 -28.90 -2.03 11.27
N ALA A 295 -29.22 -1.68 10.02
CA ALA A 295 -28.20 -1.46 9.00
C ALA A 295 -27.22 -0.34 9.39
N ALA A 296 -27.72 0.75 9.98
CA ALA A 296 -26.89 1.86 10.43
C ALA A 296 -25.92 1.47 11.55
N GLU A 297 -26.30 0.55 12.44
CA GLU A 297 -25.40 0.02 13.47
C GLU A 297 -24.24 -0.74 12.85
N GLN A 298 -24.53 -1.68 11.94
CA GLN A 298 -23.49 -2.46 11.25
C GLN A 298 -22.55 -1.55 10.45
N LEU A 299 -23.09 -0.55 9.76
CA LEU A 299 -22.31 0.41 8.99
C LEU A 299 -21.36 1.23 9.87
N ARG A 300 -21.80 1.67 11.07
CA ARG A 300 -20.92 2.32 12.04
C ARG A 300 -19.84 1.38 12.57
N GLY A 301 -20.12 0.09 12.70
CA GLY A 301 -19.14 -0.95 13.04
C GLY A 301 -17.99 -1.00 12.02
N ALA A 302 -18.33 -1.09 10.73
CA ALA A 302 -17.34 -1.02 9.66
C ALA A 302 -16.57 0.30 9.65
N ALA A 303 -17.25 1.44 9.79
CA ALA A 303 -16.65 2.78 9.70
C ALA A 303 -15.56 3.05 10.77
N ARG A 304 -15.57 2.33 11.90
CA ARG A 304 -14.50 2.43 12.92
C ARG A 304 -13.16 1.86 12.42
N LEU A 305 -13.18 1.00 11.41
CA LEU A 305 -12.01 0.36 10.82
C LEU A 305 -11.57 1.13 9.55
N ASP A 306 -11.34 2.43 9.69
CA ASP A 306 -11.16 3.41 8.60
C ASP A 306 -9.87 3.26 7.76
N GLU A 307 -9.01 2.30 8.11
CA GLU A 307 -7.88 1.85 7.28
C GLU A 307 -8.18 0.57 6.48
N THR A 308 -9.40 0.03 6.54
CA THR A 308 -9.84 -1.13 5.74
C THR A 308 -10.61 -0.68 4.52
N LEU A 309 -10.68 -1.51 3.47
CA LEU A 309 -11.45 -1.21 2.26
C LEU A 309 -12.91 -0.86 2.61
N TYR A 310 -13.56 -1.74 3.37
CA TYR A 310 -14.97 -1.60 3.71
C TYR A 310 -15.24 -0.59 4.82
N GLY A 311 -14.27 -0.31 5.69
CA GLY A 311 -14.39 0.78 6.65
C GLY A 311 -14.36 2.15 5.99
N MET A 312 -13.52 2.33 4.97
CA MET A 312 -13.54 3.54 4.15
C MET A 312 -14.84 3.69 3.36
N LEU A 313 -15.36 2.61 2.76
CA LEU A 313 -16.67 2.61 2.11
C LEU A 313 -17.81 2.93 3.08
N ALA A 314 -17.74 2.41 4.32
CA ALA A 314 -18.74 2.68 5.34
C ALA A 314 -18.75 4.15 5.77
N ARG A 315 -17.57 4.79 5.88
CA ARG A 315 -17.46 6.24 6.13
C ARG A 315 -18.12 7.05 5.02
N GLU A 316 -17.81 6.71 3.78
CA GLU A 316 -18.40 7.34 2.59
C GLU A 316 -19.93 7.20 2.58
N ALA A 317 -20.44 5.98 2.82
CA ALA A 317 -21.88 5.72 2.90
C ALA A 317 -22.59 6.44 4.07
N LEU A 318 -21.87 6.75 5.16
CA LEU A 318 -22.38 7.55 6.28
C LEU A 318 -22.25 9.06 6.07
N GLY A 319 -21.69 9.51 4.93
CA GLY A 319 -21.37 10.93 4.70
C GLY A 319 -20.32 11.48 5.68
N GLN A 320 -19.46 10.60 6.20
CA GLN A 320 -18.39 10.96 7.12
C GLN A 320 -17.09 11.08 6.36
N ALA A 321 -16.41 12.22 6.50
CA ALA A 321 -15.03 12.33 6.04
C ALA A 321 -14.19 11.23 6.69
N LEU A 322 -13.28 10.64 5.91
CA LEU A 322 -12.20 9.85 6.50
C LEU A 322 -11.50 10.75 7.52
N PRO A 323 -11.23 10.27 8.75
CA PRO A 323 -10.51 11.06 9.72
C PRO A 323 -9.26 11.61 9.03
N GLY A 324 -9.09 12.93 9.03
CA GLY A 324 -7.77 13.45 8.74
C GLY A 324 -6.87 12.77 9.76
N GLU A 325 -5.91 11.96 9.32
CA GLU A 325 -4.73 11.78 10.16
C GLU A 325 -4.31 13.22 10.43
N ARG A 326 -4.51 13.73 11.65
CA ARG A 326 -4.14 15.11 12.03
C ARG A 326 -2.82 15.34 11.34
N ARG A 327 -2.81 16.12 10.24
CA ARG A 327 -1.78 16.06 9.18
C ARG A 327 -0.52 15.51 9.80
N SER A 328 -0.16 14.23 9.56
CA SER A 328 1.10 13.69 10.08
C SER A 328 2.13 14.73 9.68
N ALA A 329 2.54 15.59 10.63
CA ALA A 329 2.93 16.95 10.25
C ALA A 329 3.98 16.83 9.16
N ASP A 330 3.89 17.61 8.10
CA ASP A 330 4.99 17.53 7.13
C ASP A 330 6.26 17.99 7.85
N PHE A 331 7.40 17.46 7.41
CA PHE A 331 8.68 17.83 7.99
C PHE A 331 8.86 19.35 7.91
N ASP A 332 9.16 19.98 9.05
CA ASP A 332 9.26 21.42 9.14
C ASP A 332 10.64 21.88 9.65
N LEU A 333 10.81 23.20 9.75
CA LEU A 333 12.07 23.78 10.23
C LEU A 333 12.33 23.41 11.70
N ALA A 334 11.31 23.22 12.53
CA ALA A 334 11.49 22.86 13.94
C ALA A 334 12.00 21.42 14.08
N ASP A 335 11.52 20.51 13.22
CA ASP A 335 12.08 19.17 13.09
C ASP A 335 13.55 19.23 12.65
N TRP A 336 13.89 20.05 11.65
CA TRP A 336 15.28 20.24 11.24
C TRP A 336 16.16 20.74 12.38
N GLN A 337 15.73 21.79 13.11
CA GLN A 337 16.50 22.33 14.23
C GLN A 337 16.76 21.28 15.32
N ARG A 338 15.82 20.35 15.54
CA ARG A 338 15.97 19.24 16.49
C ARG A 338 16.98 18.21 16.02
N LEU A 339 16.97 17.87 14.72
CA LEU A 339 17.72 16.73 14.19
C LEU A 339 19.10 17.09 13.64
N ARG A 340 19.32 18.35 13.24
CA ARG A 340 20.50 18.77 12.46
C ARG A 340 21.84 18.51 13.13
N ASP A 341 21.87 18.37 14.45
CA ASP A 341 23.10 18.17 15.22
C ASP A 341 23.59 16.71 15.17
N ALA A 342 22.69 15.75 14.89
CA ALA A 342 23.03 14.35 14.70
C ALA A 342 23.83 14.14 13.39
N PRO A 343 25.07 13.59 13.46
CA PRO A 343 25.90 13.39 12.27
C PRO A 343 25.22 12.53 11.19
N ASN A 344 24.56 11.43 11.60
CA ASN A 344 23.86 10.54 10.68
C ASN A 344 22.70 11.22 9.95
N VAL A 345 22.01 12.17 10.58
CA VAL A 345 20.95 12.95 9.92
C VAL A 345 21.53 13.76 8.77
N ARG A 346 22.61 14.51 9.02
CA ARG A 346 23.29 15.29 7.97
C ARG A 346 23.83 14.39 6.85
N THR A 347 24.42 13.26 7.23
CA THR A 347 24.91 12.26 6.27
C THR A 347 23.78 11.70 5.42
N ALA A 348 22.64 11.31 6.01
CA ALA A 348 21.49 10.78 5.27
C ALA A 348 20.90 11.81 4.31
N VAL A 349 20.78 13.08 4.74
CA VAL A 349 20.34 14.19 3.88
C VAL A 349 21.31 14.39 2.71
N ALA A 350 22.62 14.47 2.97
CA ALA A 350 23.63 14.65 1.94
C ALA A 350 23.69 13.46 0.97
N LEU A 351 23.48 12.22 1.44
CA LEU A 351 23.36 11.03 0.58
C LEU A 351 22.13 11.11 -0.33
N ALA A 352 20.99 11.55 0.20
CA ALA A 352 19.77 11.75 -0.60
C ALA A 352 19.97 12.83 -1.67
N GLU A 353 20.68 13.93 -1.38
CA GLU A 353 21.00 14.97 -2.36
C GLU A 353 21.81 14.47 -3.57
N VAL A 354 22.61 13.42 -3.38
CA VAL A 354 23.43 12.79 -4.43
C VAL A 354 22.78 11.54 -5.03
N GLY A 355 21.54 11.22 -4.66
CA GLY A 355 20.78 10.09 -5.19
C GLY A 355 21.20 8.73 -4.62
N GLN A 356 21.90 8.70 -3.49
CA GLN A 356 22.33 7.48 -2.80
C GLN A 356 21.28 7.02 -1.78
N ASP A 357 20.04 6.83 -2.24
CA ASP A 357 18.86 6.57 -1.40
C ASP A 357 19.02 5.32 -0.52
N THR A 358 19.69 4.27 -1.03
CA THR A 358 19.92 3.03 -0.26
C THR A 358 20.85 3.25 0.92
N LEU A 359 21.91 4.06 0.74
CA LEU A 359 22.82 4.42 1.82
C LEU A 359 22.15 5.40 2.80
N ALA A 360 21.37 6.36 2.29
CA ALA A 360 20.56 7.25 3.13
C ALA A 360 19.57 6.46 3.98
N ASP A 361 18.92 5.45 3.40
CA ASP A 361 18.03 4.51 4.08
C ASP A 361 18.74 3.75 5.21
N GLU A 362 19.96 3.27 4.96
CA GLU A 362 20.77 2.56 5.96
C GLU A 362 21.14 3.46 7.14
N VAL A 363 21.67 4.65 6.84
CA VAL A 363 22.11 5.63 7.84
C VAL A 363 20.93 6.12 8.69
N LEU A 364 19.80 6.47 8.06
CA LEU A 364 18.66 7.00 8.80
C LEU A 364 17.95 5.93 9.66
N ARG A 365 17.87 4.68 9.18
CA ARG A 365 17.38 3.55 10.01
C ARG A 365 18.34 3.22 11.15
N HIS A 366 19.64 3.41 10.95
CA HIS A 366 20.61 3.26 12.04
C HIS A 366 20.41 4.35 13.09
N GLU A 367 20.25 5.61 12.65
CA GLU A 367 19.97 6.73 13.55
C GLU A 367 18.71 6.51 14.38
N ALA A 368 17.62 6.03 13.77
CA ALA A 368 16.41 5.68 14.51
C ALA A 368 16.61 4.60 15.58
N ARG A 369 17.66 3.77 15.47
CA ARG A 369 18.02 2.76 16.49
C ARG A 369 18.94 3.31 17.57
N ILE A 370 19.76 4.32 17.32
CA ILE A 370 20.74 4.82 18.29
C ILE A 370 20.38 6.17 18.91
N GLY A 371 19.49 6.93 18.26
CA GLY A 371 19.03 8.25 18.69
C GLY A 371 17.96 8.18 19.77
N THR A 372 17.48 9.35 20.22
CA THR A 372 16.51 9.40 21.33
C THR A 372 15.08 9.04 20.88
N PRO A 373 14.28 8.34 21.70
CA PRO A 373 12.88 8.05 21.36
C PRO A 373 12.03 9.29 21.02
N SER A 374 12.34 10.45 21.61
CA SER A 374 11.66 11.74 21.36
C SER A 374 11.91 12.32 19.96
N GLU A 375 12.95 11.88 19.28
CA GLU A 375 13.29 12.30 17.91
C GLU A 375 12.65 11.40 16.85
N TYR A 376 12.14 10.23 17.23
CA TYR A 376 11.60 9.24 16.31
C TYR A 376 10.52 9.80 15.38
N ASP A 377 9.60 10.61 15.90
CA ASP A 377 8.57 11.26 15.08
C ASP A 377 9.17 12.21 14.04
N ALA A 378 10.14 13.04 14.44
CA ALA A 378 10.83 13.96 13.54
C ALA A 378 11.65 13.21 12.49
N LEU A 379 12.36 12.14 12.87
CA LEU A 379 13.09 11.26 11.96
C LEU A 379 12.16 10.60 10.95
N SER A 380 10.96 10.20 11.38
CA SER A 380 9.96 9.59 10.49
C SER A 380 9.42 10.58 9.47
N ARG A 381 9.24 11.84 9.85
CA ARG A 381 8.89 12.94 8.95
C ARG A 381 10.03 13.25 7.99
N LEU A 382 11.28 13.24 8.47
CA LEU A 382 12.46 13.39 7.62
C LEU A 382 12.55 12.27 6.57
N ALA A 383 12.30 11.01 6.95
CA ALA A 383 12.28 9.88 6.02
C ALA A 383 11.22 10.04 4.92
N ARG A 384 10.03 10.56 5.27
CA ARG A 384 8.97 10.94 4.31
C ARG A 384 9.42 12.09 3.40
N GLU A 385 10.14 13.06 3.95
CA GLU A 385 10.58 14.25 3.24
C GLU A 385 11.69 13.93 2.23
N LEU A 386 12.68 13.14 2.63
CA LEU A 386 13.74 12.63 1.76
C LEU A 386 13.24 11.62 0.72
N GLY A 387 11.98 11.18 0.82
CA GLY A 387 11.41 10.22 -0.13
C GLY A 387 12.03 8.84 -0.01
N LEU A 388 12.34 8.39 1.21
CA LEU A 388 13.04 7.14 1.53
C LEU A 388 12.05 6.02 1.90
N PRO A 389 11.54 5.22 0.93
CA PRO A 389 10.42 4.32 1.18
C PRO A 389 10.79 3.12 2.06
N SER A 390 12.01 2.58 1.93
CA SER A 390 12.45 1.44 2.75
C SER A 390 12.56 1.82 4.22
N THR A 391 13.07 3.02 4.51
CA THR A 391 13.09 3.57 5.88
C THR A 391 11.69 3.80 6.40
N GLN A 392 10.82 4.45 5.63
CA GLN A 392 9.43 4.68 6.04
C GLN A 392 8.71 3.38 6.41
N LEU A 393 8.77 2.36 5.54
CA LEU A 393 8.12 1.07 5.82
C LEU A 393 8.75 0.34 7.01
N TRP A 394 10.06 0.46 7.23
CA TRP A 394 10.71 -0.09 8.41
C TRP A 394 10.23 0.63 9.68
N MET A 395 10.18 1.96 9.67
CA MET A 395 9.67 2.79 10.77
C MET A 395 8.17 2.57 11.02
N ALA A 396 7.39 2.28 9.98
CA ALA A 396 5.98 1.93 10.10
C ALA A 396 5.77 0.66 10.96
N ALA A 397 6.75 -0.25 10.96
CA ALA A 397 6.71 -1.53 11.65
C ALA A 397 7.53 -1.56 12.95
N ASN A 398 8.45 -0.61 13.16
CA ASN A 398 9.44 -0.64 14.24
C ASN A 398 9.58 0.73 14.90
N ALA A 399 9.07 0.90 16.11
CA ALA A 399 9.25 2.14 16.88
C ALA A 399 9.95 1.89 18.22
N PRO A 400 10.78 2.82 18.74
CA PRO A 400 11.32 2.74 20.08
C PRO A 400 10.23 2.63 21.14
N ARG A 401 10.55 2.07 22.30
CA ARG A 401 9.62 2.07 23.45
C ARG A 401 9.19 3.50 23.78
N GLY A 402 7.87 3.72 23.86
CA GLY A 402 7.28 5.05 24.14
C GLY A 402 6.95 5.88 22.89
N ALA A 403 7.48 5.53 21.72
CA ALA A 403 7.08 6.10 20.44
C ALA A 403 5.99 5.26 19.76
N LYS A 404 5.27 5.84 18.80
CA LYS A 404 4.29 5.15 17.96
C LYS A 404 4.54 5.48 16.51
N ALA A 405 4.47 4.47 15.64
CA ALA A 405 4.54 4.73 14.21
C ALA A 405 3.29 5.45 13.71
N GLN A 406 3.50 6.45 12.85
CA GLN A 406 2.44 7.17 12.16
C GLN A 406 1.90 6.31 11.01
N THR A 407 0.57 6.31 10.78
CA THR A 407 -0.06 5.52 9.71
C THR A 407 0.46 5.93 8.33
N ALA A 408 0.72 7.22 8.08
CA ALA A 408 1.36 7.72 6.86
C ALA A 408 2.66 7.00 6.45
N LEU A 409 3.44 6.43 7.40
CA LEU A 409 4.66 5.69 7.08
C LEU A 409 4.39 4.36 6.35
N ARG A 410 3.16 3.85 6.42
CA ARG A 410 2.73 2.64 5.69
C ARG A 410 2.51 2.91 4.19
N TYR A 411 2.47 4.18 3.79
CA TYR A 411 2.18 4.63 2.42
C TYR A 411 3.26 5.61 1.91
N PRO A 412 4.48 5.13 1.61
CA PRO A 412 5.54 6.00 1.11
C PRO A 412 5.22 6.62 -0.25
N ALA A 413 5.59 7.89 -0.41
CA ALA A 413 5.50 8.60 -1.69
C ALA A 413 6.90 9.12 -2.07
N PRO A 414 7.75 8.28 -2.71
CA PRO A 414 9.08 8.68 -3.14
C PRO A 414 9.00 9.75 -4.25
N ARG A 415 10.10 10.47 -4.47
CA ARG A 415 10.18 11.56 -5.46
C ARG A 415 10.39 11.10 -6.90
N TRP A 416 10.38 9.79 -7.15
CA TRP A 416 10.57 9.22 -8.48
C TRP A 416 9.43 9.61 -9.42
N GLN A 417 9.77 9.89 -10.67
CA GLN A 417 8.82 10.21 -11.73
C GLN A 417 9.08 9.31 -12.94
N PRO A 418 8.04 8.85 -13.66
CA PRO A 418 8.23 8.09 -14.88
C PRO A 418 9.06 8.88 -15.90
N THR A 419 9.99 8.23 -16.60
CA THR A 419 10.81 8.89 -17.63
C THR A 419 9.95 9.51 -18.76
N THR A 420 8.76 8.95 -18.99
CA THR A 420 7.77 9.43 -19.97
C THR A 420 6.78 10.46 -19.39
N GLY A 421 7.02 10.93 -18.17
CA GLY A 421 6.04 11.69 -17.38
C GLY A 421 4.86 10.83 -16.91
N TRP A 422 4.15 11.34 -15.90
CA TRP A 422 2.94 10.71 -15.38
C TRP A 422 1.84 10.68 -16.43
N GLN A 423 1.28 9.50 -16.71
CA GLN A 423 0.08 9.29 -17.55
C GLN A 423 -1.08 8.67 -16.78
N VAL A 424 -0.79 8.11 -15.60
CA VAL A 424 -1.75 7.57 -14.64
C VAL A 424 -1.63 8.38 -13.35
N ASP A 425 -2.66 8.33 -12.50
CA ASP A 425 -2.61 8.93 -11.17
C ASP A 425 -1.40 8.37 -10.37
N PRO A 426 -0.46 9.23 -9.89
CA PRO A 426 0.66 8.80 -9.06
C PRO A 426 0.23 7.98 -7.84
N ALA A 427 -0.92 8.28 -7.24
CA ALA A 427 -1.45 7.54 -6.09
C ALA A 427 -1.74 6.06 -6.45
N LEU A 428 -2.26 5.81 -7.65
CA LEU A 428 -2.51 4.44 -8.14
C LEU A 428 -1.19 3.72 -8.43
N ALA A 429 -0.21 4.40 -9.03
CA ALA A 429 1.11 3.82 -9.28
C ALA A 429 1.86 3.46 -7.98
N PHE A 430 1.77 4.31 -6.96
CA PHE A 430 2.32 4.01 -5.63
C PHE A 430 1.55 2.90 -4.92
N ALA A 431 0.22 2.80 -5.10
CA ALA A 431 -0.58 1.70 -4.58
C ALA A 431 -0.13 0.34 -5.14
N HIS A 432 0.10 0.27 -6.46
CA HIS A 432 0.69 -0.90 -7.10
C HIS A 432 2.11 -1.17 -6.61
N THR A 433 2.99 -0.16 -6.61
CA THR A 433 4.39 -0.32 -6.19
C THR A 433 4.50 -0.85 -4.75
N LEU A 434 3.66 -0.36 -3.84
CA LEU A 434 3.60 -0.82 -2.46
C LEU A 434 3.24 -2.32 -2.38
N GLN A 435 2.28 -2.76 -3.19
CA GLN A 435 1.81 -4.14 -3.19
C GLN A 435 2.78 -5.09 -3.93
N GLU A 436 3.39 -4.64 -5.01
CA GLU A 436 4.22 -5.46 -5.90
C GLU A 436 5.64 -5.68 -5.37
N SER A 437 6.30 -4.61 -4.89
CA SER A 437 7.71 -4.67 -4.51
C SER A 437 7.99 -4.09 -3.13
N ARG A 438 6.99 -3.45 -2.51
CA ARG A 438 7.20 -2.61 -1.31
C ARG A 438 8.28 -1.55 -1.57
N PHE A 439 8.28 -0.97 -2.77
CA PHE A 439 9.25 0.02 -3.27
C PHE A 439 10.70 -0.47 -3.43
N GLN A 440 10.93 -1.79 -3.49
CA GLN A 440 12.25 -2.34 -3.76
C GLN A 440 12.54 -2.32 -5.26
N ALA A 441 13.34 -1.34 -5.71
CA ALA A 441 13.65 -1.14 -7.13
C ALA A 441 14.40 -2.33 -7.77
N GLY A 442 15.16 -3.09 -6.99
CA GLY A 442 15.86 -4.30 -7.43
C GLY A 442 15.07 -5.61 -7.25
N ALA A 443 13.79 -5.56 -6.89
CA ALA A 443 13.00 -6.77 -6.62
C ALA A 443 12.85 -7.66 -7.87
N VAL A 444 13.05 -8.96 -7.69
CA VAL A 444 12.85 -9.98 -8.73
C VAL A 444 11.95 -11.09 -8.20
N SER A 445 10.81 -11.34 -8.85
CA SER A 445 9.93 -12.45 -8.47
C SER A 445 10.47 -13.80 -8.94
N PRO A 446 10.01 -14.93 -8.39
CA PRO A 446 10.33 -16.26 -8.90
C PRO A 446 9.98 -16.46 -10.39
N ALA A 447 8.96 -15.77 -10.88
CA ALA A 447 8.54 -15.80 -12.29
C ALA A 447 9.37 -14.85 -13.19
N GLY A 448 10.30 -14.09 -12.62
CA GLY A 448 11.18 -13.16 -13.34
C GLY A 448 10.60 -11.75 -13.53
N ALA A 449 9.51 -11.39 -12.86
CA ALA A 449 9.01 -10.02 -12.82
C ALA A 449 10.02 -9.10 -12.11
N ARG A 450 10.19 -7.86 -12.58
CA ARG A 450 11.29 -6.97 -12.10
C ARG A 450 10.83 -5.58 -11.68
N GLY A 451 11.50 -5.09 -10.64
CA GLY A 451 11.45 -3.72 -10.15
C GLY A 451 10.14 -3.31 -9.48
N LEU A 452 9.92 -1.99 -9.40
CA LEU A 452 8.90 -1.38 -8.55
C LEU A 452 7.49 -1.92 -8.77
N MET A 453 7.06 -2.01 -10.02
CA MET A 453 5.73 -2.46 -10.43
C MET A 453 5.75 -3.90 -10.97
N GLN A 454 6.83 -4.66 -10.70
CA GLN A 454 6.99 -6.07 -11.07
C GLN A 454 6.62 -6.35 -12.55
N ILE A 455 7.38 -5.73 -13.46
CA ILE A 455 7.15 -5.86 -14.90
C ILE A 455 7.70 -7.21 -15.40
N MET A 456 6.86 -7.98 -16.07
CA MET A 456 7.28 -9.24 -16.71
C MET A 456 8.16 -8.97 -17.94
N PRO A 457 9.13 -9.84 -18.26
CA PRO A 457 9.98 -9.69 -19.44
C PRO A 457 9.20 -9.58 -20.76
N SER A 458 8.08 -10.30 -20.89
CA SER A 458 7.18 -10.19 -22.05
C SER A 458 6.56 -8.80 -22.16
N ALA A 459 6.00 -8.27 -21.07
CA ALA A 459 5.43 -6.92 -21.02
C ALA A 459 6.49 -5.84 -21.30
N ALA A 460 7.72 -6.02 -20.81
CA ALA A 460 8.83 -5.13 -21.13
C ALA A 460 9.12 -5.13 -22.64
N LYS A 461 9.19 -6.30 -23.29
CA LYS A 461 9.36 -6.39 -24.75
C LYS A 461 8.22 -5.72 -25.52
N ASP A 462 6.97 -5.91 -25.08
CA ASP A 462 5.79 -5.36 -25.73
C ASP A 462 5.68 -3.83 -25.62
N HIS A 463 6.35 -3.23 -24.63
CA HIS A 463 6.25 -1.79 -24.34
C HIS A 463 7.52 -1.00 -24.68
N ALA A 464 8.67 -1.68 -24.83
CA ALA A 464 9.98 -1.08 -25.09
C ALA A 464 9.96 -0.03 -26.22
N GLY A 465 9.41 -0.40 -27.39
CA GLY A 465 9.37 0.49 -28.55
C GLY A 465 8.54 1.76 -28.34
N ARG A 466 7.52 1.73 -27.49
CA ARG A 466 6.69 2.91 -27.17
C ARG A 466 7.33 3.81 -26.12
N ILE A 467 8.12 3.24 -25.21
CA ILE A 467 8.80 3.98 -24.14
C ILE A 467 10.13 4.56 -24.63
N GLY A 468 10.74 3.97 -25.66
CA GLY A 468 12.04 4.39 -26.18
C GLY A 468 13.21 3.86 -25.36
N VAL A 469 13.01 2.79 -24.59
CA VAL A 469 14.04 2.11 -23.78
C VAL A 469 13.94 0.62 -24.03
N ALA A 470 15.09 -0.08 -24.06
CA ALA A 470 15.16 -1.50 -24.40
C ALA A 470 14.42 -2.42 -23.41
N GLY A 471 14.24 -1.99 -22.15
CA GLY A 471 13.58 -2.79 -21.13
C GLY A 471 14.46 -3.93 -20.61
N THR A 472 15.78 -3.72 -20.57
CA THR A 472 16.73 -4.68 -19.99
C THR A 472 16.54 -4.83 -18.49
N ALA A 473 17.16 -5.83 -17.87
CA ALA A 473 17.12 -5.99 -16.41
C ALA A 473 17.67 -4.75 -15.67
N ALA A 474 18.72 -4.12 -16.19
CA ALA A 474 19.27 -2.89 -15.62
C ALA A 474 18.30 -1.71 -15.76
N ASP A 475 17.62 -1.61 -16.93
CA ASP A 475 16.60 -0.59 -17.14
C ASP A 475 15.42 -0.75 -16.18
N LEU A 476 14.91 -1.98 -16.00
CA LEU A 476 13.77 -2.24 -15.13
C LEU A 476 14.10 -2.10 -13.64
N ASN A 477 15.37 -2.10 -13.25
CA ASN A 477 15.80 -1.79 -11.89
C ASN A 477 15.81 -0.29 -11.61
N ARG A 478 15.77 0.58 -12.64
CA ARG A 478 15.67 2.02 -12.46
C ARG A 478 14.22 2.42 -12.15
N PRO A 479 13.95 3.10 -11.03
CA PRO A 479 12.60 3.52 -10.65
C PRO A 479 11.81 4.26 -11.72
N ASP A 480 12.41 5.27 -12.34
CA ASP A 480 11.80 6.14 -13.36
C ASP A 480 11.40 5.37 -14.63
N VAL A 481 12.24 4.42 -15.05
CA VAL A 481 11.96 3.56 -16.20
C VAL A 481 10.90 2.52 -15.84
N ASN A 482 11.00 1.86 -14.69
CA ASN A 482 10.04 0.84 -14.27
C ASN A 482 8.62 1.41 -14.13
N LEU A 483 8.48 2.61 -13.56
CA LEU A 483 7.20 3.31 -13.47
C LEU A 483 6.61 3.62 -14.87
N ALA A 484 7.46 3.97 -15.85
CA ALA A 484 7.03 4.19 -17.24
C ALA A 484 6.49 2.89 -17.88
N PHE A 485 7.14 1.74 -17.63
CA PHE A 485 6.63 0.44 -18.06
C PHE A 485 5.32 0.06 -17.37
N GLY A 486 5.23 0.27 -16.05
CA GLY A 486 4.03 -0.04 -15.27
C GLY A 486 2.81 0.77 -15.67
N GLN A 487 2.96 2.10 -15.87
CA GLN A 487 1.85 2.93 -16.34
C GLN A 487 1.41 2.53 -17.76
N ARG A 488 2.35 2.13 -18.62
CA ARG A 488 2.01 1.67 -19.97
C ARG A 488 1.27 0.34 -19.94
N HIS A 489 1.65 -0.55 -19.03
CA HIS A 489 0.96 -1.82 -18.82
C HIS A 489 -0.47 -1.60 -18.31
N LEU A 490 -0.67 -0.71 -17.32
CA LEU A 490 -1.99 -0.33 -16.85
C LEU A 490 -2.88 0.25 -17.96
N ALA A 491 -2.32 1.11 -18.82
CA ALA A 491 -3.05 1.64 -19.98
C ALA A 491 -3.47 0.53 -20.96
N MET A 492 -2.59 -0.46 -21.22
CA MET A 492 -2.94 -1.61 -22.05
C MET A 492 -4.09 -2.43 -21.46
N LEU A 493 -4.08 -2.66 -20.14
CA LEU A 493 -5.14 -3.38 -19.45
C LEU A 493 -6.46 -2.61 -19.46
N ARG A 494 -6.41 -1.28 -19.29
CA ARG A 494 -7.58 -0.39 -19.40
C ARG A 494 -8.22 -0.46 -20.78
N ASP A 495 -7.40 -0.43 -21.83
CA ASP A 495 -7.87 -0.40 -23.22
C ASP A 495 -8.37 -1.78 -23.71
N SER A 496 -8.16 -2.84 -22.92
CA SER A 496 -8.62 -4.19 -23.25
C SER A 496 -10.13 -4.35 -23.06
N GLY A 497 -10.79 -4.96 -24.05
CA GLY A 497 -12.21 -5.31 -23.96
C GLY A 497 -12.55 -6.23 -22.78
N ALA A 498 -11.59 -7.01 -22.28
CA ALA A 498 -11.79 -7.87 -21.11
C ALA A 498 -12.10 -7.06 -19.83
N THR A 499 -11.48 -5.90 -19.67
CA THR A 499 -11.66 -5.07 -18.46
C THR A 499 -12.77 -4.05 -18.63
N ARG A 500 -13.12 -3.70 -19.89
CA ARG A 500 -14.08 -2.65 -20.24
C ARG A 500 -13.73 -1.28 -19.62
N GLY A 501 -12.44 -1.04 -19.33
CA GLY A 501 -12.00 0.16 -18.63
C GLY A 501 -12.40 0.23 -17.15
N LEU A 502 -12.95 -0.84 -16.57
CA LEU A 502 -13.44 -0.85 -15.18
C LEU A 502 -12.29 -1.14 -14.21
N LEU A 503 -12.07 -0.23 -13.27
CA LEU A 503 -10.90 -0.24 -12.38
C LEU A 503 -10.72 -1.58 -11.63
N PRO A 504 -11.75 -2.18 -10.98
CA PRO A 504 -11.58 -3.47 -10.31
C PRO A 504 -11.15 -4.60 -11.25
N LYS A 505 -11.62 -4.60 -12.51
CA LYS A 505 -11.22 -5.59 -13.53
C LYS A 505 -9.80 -5.36 -14.03
N ILE A 506 -9.36 -4.11 -14.11
CA ILE A 506 -7.97 -3.75 -14.46
C ILE A 506 -7.02 -4.22 -13.36
N MET A 507 -7.34 -3.98 -12.08
CA MET A 507 -6.53 -4.46 -10.95
C MET A 507 -6.45 -5.99 -10.96
N ALA A 508 -7.57 -6.67 -11.24
CA ALA A 508 -7.61 -8.12 -11.36
C ALA A 508 -6.73 -8.61 -12.52
N ALA A 509 -6.78 -7.93 -13.67
CA ALA A 509 -6.01 -8.30 -14.85
C ALA A 509 -4.50 -8.03 -14.70
N TYR A 510 -4.11 -7.05 -13.88
CA TYR A 510 -2.71 -6.81 -13.57
C TYR A 510 -2.08 -8.00 -12.86
N ASN A 511 -2.80 -8.60 -11.92
CA ASN A 511 -2.33 -9.74 -11.14
C ASN A 511 -2.56 -11.10 -11.84
N ALA A 512 -3.74 -11.34 -12.41
CA ALA A 512 -4.11 -12.64 -12.99
C ALA A 512 -3.91 -12.73 -14.50
N GLY A 513 -3.70 -11.61 -15.19
CA GLY A 513 -3.71 -11.51 -16.65
C GLY A 513 -5.12 -11.36 -17.24
N LEU A 514 -5.17 -11.07 -18.54
CA LEU A 514 -6.43 -10.82 -19.27
C LEU A 514 -7.26 -12.09 -19.48
N THR A 515 -6.64 -13.27 -19.60
CA THR A 515 -7.35 -14.52 -19.88
C THR A 515 -8.33 -14.90 -18.78
N PRO A 516 -7.94 -14.97 -17.48
CA PRO A 516 -8.89 -15.22 -16.40
C PRO A 516 -9.98 -14.14 -16.30
N VAL A 517 -9.61 -12.86 -16.41
CA VAL A 517 -10.60 -11.76 -16.34
C VAL A 517 -11.63 -11.83 -17.47
N THR A 518 -11.20 -12.19 -18.68
CA THR A 518 -12.13 -12.43 -19.80
C THR A 518 -13.13 -13.52 -19.47
N ARG A 519 -12.67 -14.62 -18.87
CA ARG A 519 -13.49 -15.76 -18.47
C ARG A 519 -14.47 -15.39 -17.34
N TRP A 520 -14.01 -14.61 -16.38
CA TRP A 520 -14.82 -14.14 -15.25
C TRP A 520 -15.95 -13.20 -15.65
N ASN A 521 -15.88 -12.55 -16.83
CA ASN A 521 -17.00 -11.77 -17.35
C ASN A 521 -18.25 -12.63 -17.60
N SER A 522 -18.10 -13.93 -17.84
CA SER A 522 -19.23 -14.86 -17.98
C SER A 522 -19.41 -15.80 -16.78
N GLU A 523 -18.34 -16.12 -16.05
CA GLU A 523 -18.40 -17.07 -14.93
C GLU A 523 -18.85 -16.45 -13.61
N VAL A 524 -18.50 -15.19 -13.32
CA VAL A 524 -18.77 -14.59 -12.01
C VAL A 524 -20.18 -14.00 -11.97
N ARG A 525 -21.07 -14.56 -11.14
CA ARG A 525 -22.41 -13.97 -10.89
C ARG A 525 -22.35 -12.81 -9.88
N ASP A 526 -21.86 -11.67 -10.34
CA ASP A 526 -21.78 -10.44 -9.55
C ASP A 526 -23.08 -9.61 -9.52
N GLN A 527 -24.10 -9.99 -10.28
CA GLN A 527 -25.39 -9.29 -10.37
C GLN A 527 -25.29 -7.80 -10.75
N GLY A 528 -24.21 -7.40 -11.45
CA GLY A 528 -23.91 -6.01 -11.77
C GLY A 528 -23.30 -5.21 -10.62
N ASP A 529 -23.01 -5.84 -9.47
CA ASP A 529 -22.44 -5.19 -8.29
C ASP A 529 -20.90 -5.33 -8.27
N PRO A 530 -20.15 -4.22 -8.34
CA PRO A 530 -18.69 -4.26 -8.36
C PRO A 530 -18.08 -4.84 -7.07
N LEU A 531 -18.72 -4.64 -5.91
CA LEU A 531 -18.24 -5.21 -4.66
C LEU A 531 -18.47 -6.72 -4.63
N LEU A 532 -19.62 -7.19 -5.16
CA LEU A 532 -19.86 -8.62 -5.28
C LEU A 532 -18.87 -9.27 -6.25
N TYR A 533 -18.56 -8.60 -7.37
CA TYR A 533 -17.50 -9.05 -8.29
C TYR A 533 -16.17 -9.21 -7.56
N MET A 534 -15.72 -8.16 -6.86
CA MET A 534 -14.48 -8.18 -6.10
C MET A 534 -14.43 -9.36 -5.14
N GLU A 535 -15.48 -9.58 -4.35
CA GLU A 535 -15.54 -10.69 -3.38
C GLU A 535 -15.72 -12.08 -4.00
N SER A 536 -16.09 -12.14 -5.27
CA SER A 536 -16.38 -13.38 -6.00
C SER A 536 -15.28 -13.81 -6.97
N ILE A 537 -14.20 -13.03 -7.12
CA ILE A 537 -13.05 -13.41 -7.95
C ILE A 537 -12.54 -14.79 -7.52
N PRO A 538 -12.55 -15.84 -8.38
CA PRO A 538 -12.23 -17.21 -7.97
C PRO A 538 -10.82 -17.37 -7.42
N TYR A 539 -9.83 -16.67 -8.01
CA TYR A 539 -8.46 -16.72 -7.55
C TYR A 539 -8.31 -15.93 -6.25
N TRP A 540 -8.05 -16.64 -5.16
CA TRP A 540 -7.88 -16.04 -3.83
C TRP A 540 -6.82 -14.93 -3.82
N GLU A 541 -5.66 -15.17 -4.45
CA GLU A 541 -4.58 -14.18 -4.52
C GLU A 541 -5.05 -12.89 -5.21
N THR A 542 -5.72 -13.03 -6.36
CA THR A 542 -6.25 -11.90 -7.12
C THR A 542 -7.37 -11.18 -6.38
N ARG A 543 -8.26 -11.91 -5.70
CA ARG A 543 -9.30 -11.31 -4.85
C ARG A 543 -8.69 -10.40 -3.77
N GLY A 544 -7.70 -10.94 -3.06
CA GLY A 544 -6.95 -10.17 -2.06
C GLY A 544 -6.22 -8.99 -2.68
N TYR A 545 -5.57 -9.18 -3.83
CA TYR A 545 -4.84 -8.16 -4.55
C TYR A 545 -5.72 -6.96 -4.91
N VAL A 546 -6.88 -7.20 -5.52
CA VAL A 546 -7.82 -6.12 -5.92
C VAL A 546 -8.25 -5.30 -4.71
N GLY A 547 -8.64 -5.97 -3.61
CA GLY A 547 -9.00 -5.26 -2.37
C GLY A 547 -7.85 -4.44 -1.78
N ILE A 548 -6.64 -4.99 -1.77
CA ILE A 548 -5.44 -4.31 -1.24
C ILE A 548 -5.06 -3.09 -2.08
N VAL A 549 -5.01 -3.22 -3.41
CA VAL A 549 -4.60 -2.10 -4.28
C VAL A 549 -5.63 -0.99 -4.24
N MET A 550 -6.93 -1.30 -4.27
CA MET A 550 -8.00 -0.31 -4.13
C MET A 550 -7.91 0.43 -2.78
N ARG A 551 -7.71 -0.30 -1.68
CA ARG A 551 -7.51 0.31 -0.36
C ARG A 551 -6.25 1.18 -0.34
N ASN A 552 -5.11 0.68 -0.85
CA ASN A 552 -3.87 1.45 -0.91
C ASN A 552 -4.06 2.74 -1.71
N TYR A 553 -4.75 2.67 -2.84
CA TYR A 553 -5.04 3.82 -3.68
C TYR A 553 -5.80 4.89 -2.88
N TRP A 554 -6.85 4.51 -2.15
CA TRP A 554 -7.62 5.43 -1.32
C TRP A 554 -6.84 5.98 -0.13
N MET A 555 -5.88 5.23 0.40
CA MET A 555 -5.00 5.73 1.45
C MET A 555 -4.01 6.77 0.91
N TYR A 556 -3.51 6.62 -0.32
CA TYR A 556 -2.73 7.67 -0.99
C TYR A 556 -3.58 8.89 -1.33
N GLU A 557 -4.83 8.72 -1.79
CA GLU A 557 -5.76 9.83 -2.01
C GLU A 557 -6.09 10.56 -0.69
N ARG A 558 -6.29 9.81 0.40
CA ARG A 558 -6.47 10.35 1.77
C ARG A 558 -5.25 11.16 2.20
N GLN A 559 -4.03 10.66 1.95
CA GLN A 559 -2.78 11.36 2.24
C GLN A 559 -2.66 12.67 1.46
N ALA A 560 -3.09 12.69 0.20
CA ALA A 560 -3.13 13.89 -0.61
C ALA A 560 -4.26 14.87 -0.23
N GLY A 561 -5.17 14.46 0.67
CA GLY A 561 -6.35 15.25 1.07
C GLY A 561 -7.40 15.38 -0.04
N GLY A 562 -7.37 14.50 -1.04
CA GLY A 562 -8.25 14.53 -2.19
C GLY A 562 -9.59 13.84 -1.99
N VAL A 563 -10.54 14.17 -2.87
CA VAL A 563 -11.74 13.35 -3.08
C VAL A 563 -11.32 12.03 -3.75
N SER A 564 -12.09 10.96 -3.54
CA SER A 564 -11.86 9.68 -4.18
C SER A 564 -13.07 9.29 -5.01
N ASP A 565 -13.06 9.63 -6.30
CA ASP A 565 -14.16 9.30 -7.21
C ASP A 565 -14.45 7.79 -7.24
N SER A 566 -13.38 6.98 -7.20
CA SER A 566 -13.51 5.52 -7.22
C SER A 566 -14.13 4.95 -5.95
N ARG A 567 -13.83 5.53 -4.78
CA ARG A 567 -14.47 5.15 -3.50
C ARG A 567 -15.93 5.57 -3.46
N ILE A 568 -16.23 6.80 -3.89
CA ILE A 568 -17.60 7.31 -3.97
C ILE A 568 -18.45 6.42 -4.89
N ALA A 569 -17.92 6.09 -6.08
CA ALA A 569 -18.59 5.22 -7.03
C ALA A 569 -18.91 3.85 -6.41
N LEU A 570 -17.94 3.19 -5.78
CA LEU A 570 -18.14 1.88 -5.15
C LEU A 570 -19.12 1.94 -3.97
N ALA A 571 -19.08 2.99 -3.14
CA ALA A 571 -20.05 3.18 -2.06
C ALA A 571 -21.49 3.33 -2.58
N GLN A 572 -21.65 3.86 -3.80
CA GLN A 572 -22.93 4.00 -4.49
C GLN A 572 -23.31 2.78 -5.34
N GLY A 573 -22.53 1.70 -5.31
CA GLY A 573 -22.76 0.49 -6.10
C GLY A 573 -22.50 0.66 -7.60
N MET A 574 -21.70 1.67 -7.97
CA MET A 574 -21.29 1.93 -9.36
C MET A 574 -19.89 1.40 -9.61
N TRP A 575 -19.62 0.98 -10.84
CA TRP A 575 -18.30 0.54 -11.28
C TRP A 575 -17.43 1.75 -11.60
N PRO A 576 -16.36 2.01 -10.85
CA PRO A 576 -15.43 3.07 -11.21
C PRO A 576 -14.66 2.69 -12.47
N THR A 577 -14.50 3.64 -13.39
CA THR A 577 -13.60 3.49 -14.52
C THR A 577 -12.17 3.79 -14.08
N PHE A 578 -11.20 3.43 -14.92
CA PHE A 578 -9.80 3.75 -14.67
C PHE A 578 -9.61 5.27 -14.47
N PRO A 579 -8.90 5.71 -13.41
CA PRO A 579 -8.66 7.12 -13.15
C PRO A 579 -7.54 7.60 -14.07
N GLU A 580 -7.91 8.44 -15.05
CA GLU A 580 -6.93 9.21 -15.79
C GLU A 580 -6.54 10.46 -14.99
N LEU A 581 -5.55 11.22 -15.46
CA LEU A 581 -5.08 12.44 -14.79
C LEU A 581 -6.18 13.52 -14.61
N ALA A 582 -7.25 13.46 -15.41
CA ALA A 582 -8.39 14.36 -15.34
C ALA A 582 -9.53 13.81 -14.44
N GLY A 583 -9.32 12.69 -13.75
CA GLY A 583 -10.32 12.00 -12.95
C GLY A 583 -10.83 10.70 -13.60
N GLY A 584 -11.63 9.97 -12.83
CA GLY A 584 -12.29 8.74 -13.28
C GLY A 584 -13.81 8.96 -13.41
N GLY A 585 -14.44 8.23 -14.33
CA GLY A 585 -15.90 8.13 -14.41
C GLY A 585 -16.43 6.96 -13.58
N ALA A 586 -17.75 6.78 -13.59
CA ALA A 586 -18.39 5.60 -13.04
C ALA A 586 -19.60 5.20 -13.89
N VAL A 587 -19.84 3.89 -13.99
CA VAL A 587 -20.97 3.32 -14.75
C VAL A 587 -21.78 2.36 -13.89
N ARG A 588 -23.09 2.32 -14.10
CA ARG A 588 -23.94 1.25 -13.54
C ARG A 588 -24.03 0.14 -14.57
N LEU A 589 -23.68 -1.07 -14.15
CA LEU A 589 -23.96 -2.27 -14.93
C LEU A 589 -25.26 -2.89 -14.42
N THR A 590 -26.06 -3.41 -15.34
CA THR A 590 -27.25 -4.19 -15.02
C THR A 590 -26.90 -5.68 -15.07
N ARG A 591 -27.82 -6.55 -14.62
CA ARG A 591 -27.64 -8.01 -14.73
C ARG A 591 -27.49 -8.53 -16.17
N ALA A 592 -27.80 -7.71 -17.17
CA ALA A 592 -27.74 -8.07 -18.58
C ALA A 592 -26.42 -7.68 -19.26
N ASP A 593 -25.57 -6.89 -18.58
CA ASP A 593 -24.27 -6.40 -19.06
C ASP A 593 -23.11 -7.21 -18.47
#